data_AF-A0A329SKC1-F1
#
_entry.id   AF-A0A329SKC1-F1
#
_cell.length_a   1.000
_cell.length_b   1.000
_cell.length_c   1.000
_cell.angle_alpha   90.00
_cell.angle_beta   90.00
_cell.angle_gamma   90.00
#
_symmetry.space_group_name_H-M   'P 1'
#
loop_
_entity.id
_entity.type
_entity.pdbx_description
1 polymer ?
#
loop_
_entity_poly.entity_id
_entity_poly.type
_entity_poly.pdbx_seq_one_letter_code
_entity_poly.pdbx_strand_id
1 'polypeptide(L)'
;MESSPSADLAALNALKAQPHQLMFASMLQWVLLVGAVLLTLHETQTPKARGFFRSHSCSSKKKQKKDRKRAGTTTSRSDRNVLQTESDQVSPDMAAMLFHQATESCREFVATFSKTHKFVFHLASMRRMYLDLVAIGTKLDRVVACAGLTDKINAQKEPGWTWRQRLDADREQEEQELSARAAKNALPFARNMLSHEPMEALTLLKFEIDYFKPGNTVKHVASMKKVFFSVVRSSNGRVAKIPDWYIPPYTMNYSREKGMQGSVGTAHRGVWIDRKPADGKKPEKDDEGGEQKPTTYKVVVERFIIHADAIELFRQEVEAWFAMDHPNVLKLYGASHCSRPALLVCEDATNGPLVSYLTRQRQLQAEKRRSKRRDQLEQPWPYRNQRHALWSLFLQAAQGLKYLHEDLKLVHGNLKSDNILVTADGHVKLTDFGLGMLALQNQAVQDKKFHELGWRAPNCWQDKKLLRRPSFQDDIYSFGLCVLDVLVPTRSSIVPEDKKKLKHVGDEEFDPLEKSVLELIYDETHWKLIEDMCKSKPEDRLKLTDVISRMEEMRDAAAREPVDSSDCCML
;
A
#
# COMPACT_ATOMS: atom_id res chain seq x y z
N MET A 1 -20.66 -2.58 -7.08
CA MET A 1 -21.47 -3.62 -6.42
C MET A 1 -21.86 -3.04 -5.09
N GLU A 2 -23.15 -2.98 -4.77
CA GLU A 2 -23.63 -2.48 -3.47
C GLU A 2 -23.61 -3.67 -2.49
N SER A 3 -22.86 -3.53 -1.39
CA SER A 3 -22.83 -4.54 -0.31
C SER A 3 -24.20 -4.59 0.36
N SER A 4 -24.82 -5.77 0.46
CA SER A 4 -26.08 -5.92 1.20
C SER A 4 -25.80 -6.41 2.63
N PRO A 5 -26.58 -5.97 3.65
CA PRO A 5 -26.40 -6.45 5.03
C PRO A 5 -26.48 -7.98 5.17
N SER A 6 -27.19 -8.65 4.25
CA SER A 6 -27.26 -10.12 4.17
C SER A 6 -25.92 -10.75 3.74
N ALA A 7 -25.26 -10.18 2.73
CA ALA A 7 -23.94 -10.63 2.28
C ALA A 7 -22.85 -10.37 3.35
N ASP A 8 -22.94 -9.23 4.04
CA ASP A 8 -22.04 -8.91 5.15
C ASP A 8 -22.25 -9.84 6.35
N LEU A 9 -23.50 -10.12 6.72
CA LEU A 9 -23.81 -11.09 7.78
C LEU A 9 -23.32 -12.50 7.43
N ALA A 10 -23.41 -12.92 6.16
CA ALA A 10 -22.82 -14.17 5.69
C ALA A 10 -21.28 -14.17 5.79
N ALA A 11 -20.63 -13.06 5.44
CA ALA A 11 -19.18 -12.91 5.59
C ALA A 11 -18.71 -12.92 7.06
N LEU A 12 -19.49 -12.33 7.98
CA LEU A 12 -19.22 -12.39 9.42
C LEU A 12 -19.34 -13.81 9.98
N ASN A 13 -20.38 -14.56 9.58
CA ASN A 13 -20.57 -15.95 10.01
C ASN A 13 -19.47 -16.92 9.51
N ALA A 14 -18.70 -16.52 8.49
CA ALA A 14 -17.52 -17.27 8.04
C ALA A 14 -16.28 -17.02 8.94
N LEU A 15 -16.25 -15.92 9.72
CA LEU A 15 -15.15 -15.61 10.63
C LEU A 15 -15.20 -16.52 11.88
N LYS A 16 -14.02 -16.88 12.39
CA LYS A 16 -13.89 -17.68 13.61
C LYS A 16 -12.81 -17.10 14.51
N ALA A 17 -13.19 -16.74 15.73
CA ALA A 17 -12.24 -16.44 16.79
C ALA A 17 -11.45 -17.70 17.17
N GLN A 18 -10.17 -17.54 17.47
CA GLN A 18 -9.37 -18.62 18.06
C GLN A 18 -9.74 -18.81 19.54
N PRO A 19 -9.51 -19.99 20.15
CA PRO A 19 -9.89 -20.25 21.55
C PRO A 19 -9.25 -19.35 22.62
N HIS A 20 -8.26 -18.53 22.25
CA HIS A 20 -7.60 -17.56 23.13
C HIS A 20 -8.01 -16.10 22.85
N GLN A 21 -8.89 -15.85 21.86
CA GLN A 21 -9.31 -14.51 21.45
C GLN A 21 -10.74 -14.22 21.96
N LEU A 22 -10.89 -14.19 23.29
CA LEU A 22 -12.15 -13.87 23.97
C LEU A 22 -12.68 -12.49 23.55
N MET A 23 -11.79 -11.49 23.50
CA MET A 23 -12.10 -10.13 23.06
C MET A 23 -12.74 -10.10 21.67
N PHE A 24 -12.20 -10.87 20.73
CA PHE A 24 -12.74 -10.95 19.37
C PHE A 24 -13.99 -11.84 19.29
N ALA A 25 -14.09 -12.90 20.10
CA ALA A 25 -15.29 -13.73 20.15
C ALA A 25 -16.52 -12.93 20.58
N SER A 26 -16.43 -12.17 21.67
CA SER A 26 -17.52 -11.30 22.15
C SER A 26 -17.81 -10.14 21.20
N MET A 27 -16.77 -9.54 20.59
CA MET A 27 -16.99 -8.51 19.57
C MET A 27 -17.68 -9.08 18.33
N LEU A 28 -17.30 -10.28 17.86
CA LEU A 28 -17.95 -10.94 16.72
C LEU A 28 -19.42 -11.27 17.02
N GLN A 29 -19.74 -11.75 18.22
CA GLN A 29 -21.12 -11.92 18.69
C GLN A 29 -21.91 -10.59 18.65
N TRP A 30 -21.30 -9.48 19.09
CA TRP A 30 -21.91 -8.15 19.01
C TRP A 30 -22.14 -7.67 17.57
N VAL A 31 -21.17 -7.85 16.66
CA VAL A 31 -21.33 -7.48 15.24
C VAL A 31 -22.44 -8.30 14.59
N LEU A 32 -22.50 -9.60 14.87
CA LEU A 32 -23.56 -10.50 14.38
C LEU A 32 -24.94 -10.11 14.89
N LEU A 33 -25.07 -9.72 16.17
CA LEU A 33 -26.31 -9.23 16.76
C LEU A 33 -26.79 -7.94 16.06
N VAL A 34 -25.92 -6.93 15.95
CA VAL A 34 -26.25 -5.67 15.27
C VAL A 34 -26.67 -5.93 13.82
N GLY A 35 -25.95 -6.79 13.09
CA GLY A 35 -26.25 -7.14 11.71
C GLY A 35 -27.58 -7.88 11.53
N ALA A 36 -27.89 -8.83 12.40
CA ALA A 36 -29.16 -9.55 12.39
C ALA A 36 -30.35 -8.60 12.62
N VAL A 37 -30.26 -7.72 13.63
CA VAL A 37 -31.33 -6.75 13.90
C VAL A 37 -31.47 -5.72 12.76
N LEU A 38 -30.36 -5.25 12.18
CA LEU A 38 -30.36 -4.35 11.01
C LEU A 38 -31.03 -5.00 9.78
N LEU A 39 -30.77 -6.29 9.52
CA LEU A 39 -31.41 -7.02 8.43
C LEU A 39 -32.94 -7.06 8.59
N THR A 40 -33.47 -7.24 9.81
CA THR A 40 -34.93 -7.19 10.04
C THR A 40 -35.57 -5.84 9.73
N LEU A 41 -34.84 -4.72 9.84
CA LEU A 41 -35.34 -3.41 9.38
C LEU A 41 -35.38 -3.38 7.85
N HIS A 42 -34.31 -3.80 7.19
CA HIS A 42 -34.21 -3.74 5.73
C HIS A 42 -35.27 -4.63 5.04
N GLU A 43 -35.55 -5.82 5.60
CA GLU A 43 -36.61 -6.73 5.13
C GLU A 43 -38.05 -6.26 5.44
N THR A 44 -38.25 -5.34 6.39
CA THR A 44 -39.57 -4.77 6.72
C THR A 44 -39.84 -3.44 6.04
N GLN A 45 -38.79 -2.72 5.62
CA GLN A 45 -38.90 -1.45 4.86
C GLN A 45 -38.92 -1.66 3.35
N THR A 46 -38.38 -2.77 2.83
CA THR A 46 -38.47 -3.11 1.40
C THR A 46 -39.87 -3.68 1.06
N PRO A 47 -40.66 -3.01 0.20
CA PRO A 47 -41.99 -3.50 -0.15
C PRO A 47 -41.87 -4.76 -1.02
N LYS A 48 -42.21 -5.92 -0.44
CA LYS A 48 -42.28 -7.20 -1.17
C LYS A 48 -43.18 -7.04 -2.39
N ALA A 49 -42.59 -7.14 -3.59
CA ALA A 49 -43.26 -6.98 -4.86
C ALA A 49 -44.27 -8.13 -5.10
N ARG A 50 -45.48 -7.99 -4.53
CA ARG A 50 -46.59 -8.91 -4.76
C ARG A 50 -46.97 -8.85 -6.24
N GLY A 51 -46.64 -9.91 -6.96
CA GLY A 51 -46.88 -10.01 -8.40
C GLY A 51 -48.37 -9.87 -8.73
N PHE A 52 -48.71 -8.80 -9.45
CA PHE A 52 -49.97 -8.66 -10.17
C PHE A 52 -49.68 -8.41 -11.65
N PHE A 53 -49.27 -9.48 -12.34
CA PHE A 53 -49.33 -9.51 -13.80
C PHE A 53 -50.80 -9.56 -14.23
N ARG A 54 -51.45 -8.38 -14.29
CA ARG A 54 -52.70 -8.19 -15.01
C ARG A 54 -52.39 -7.56 -16.35
N SER A 55 -52.37 -8.39 -17.39
CA SER A 55 -52.25 -7.95 -18.78
C SER A 55 -53.48 -7.14 -19.19
N HIS A 56 -53.24 -5.97 -19.78
CA HIS A 56 -54.08 -5.40 -20.85
C HIS A 56 -53.21 -4.48 -21.73
N SER A 57 -53.68 -4.22 -22.95
CA SER A 57 -52.82 -3.89 -24.07
C SER A 57 -53.19 -2.59 -24.79
N CYS A 58 -52.24 -2.12 -25.59
CA CYS A 58 -52.44 -1.36 -26.83
C CYS A 58 -52.98 0.10 -26.75
N SER A 59 -52.00 1.02 -26.69
CA SER A 59 -51.82 2.10 -27.69
C SER A 59 -52.49 3.48 -27.51
N SER A 60 -51.91 4.42 -28.28
CA SER A 60 -52.59 5.53 -28.98
C SER A 60 -52.76 6.91 -28.31
N LYS A 61 -51.97 7.85 -28.89
CA LYS A 61 -52.38 9.21 -29.34
C LYS A 61 -52.43 10.39 -28.34
N LYS A 62 -51.38 11.22 -28.48
CA LYS A 62 -51.42 12.67 -28.85
C LYS A 62 -52.08 13.71 -27.93
N LYS A 63 -51.22 14.69 -27.59
CA LYS A 63 -51.39 16.17 -27.72
C LYS A 63 -51.99 17.01 -26.56
N GLN A 64 -51.28 18.13 -26.37
CA GLN A 64 -51.72 19.48 -25.93
C GLN A 64 -52.04 19.76 -24.45
N LYS A 65 -51.97 21.01 -23.94
CA LYS A 65 -51.09 22.20 -24.22
C LYS A 65 -51.51 23.37 -23.30
N LYS A 66 -50.56 24.05 -22.62
CA LYS A 66 -50.72 25.40 -21.97
C LYS A 66 -51.79 25.44 -20.85
N ASP A 67 -52.06 26.53 -20.10
CA ASP A 67 -51.47 27.87 -19.82
C ASP A 67 -51.93 28.21 -18.35
N ARG A 68 -51.44 29.15 -17.53
CA ARG A 68 -50.25 30.05 -17.45
C ARG A 68 -50.45 30.98 -16.23
N LYS A 69 -49.41 31.71 -15.80
CA LYS A 69 -49.32 32.63 -14.63
C LYS A 69 -48.93 31.87 -13.33
N ARG A 70 -47.93 32.26 -12.53
CA ARG A 70 -47.10 33.49 -12.42
C ARG A 70 -47.86 34.72 -11.89
N ALA A 71 -47.88 34.84 -10.57
CA ALA A 71 -47.95 36.09 -9.83
C ALA A 71 -46.83 36.07 -8.78
N GLY A 72 -46.26 37.22 -8.43
CA GLY A 72 -45.21 37.32 -7.43
C GLY A 72 -45.17 38.73 -6.87
N THR A 73 -44.98 38.83 -5.56
CA THR A 73 -44.95 40.12 -4.85
C THR A 73 -43.87 40.04 -3.78
N THR A 74 -42.89 40.92 -3.88
CA THR A 74 -42.06 41.36 -2.74
C THR A 74 -42.96 42.21 -1.81
N THR A 75 -42.70 42.46 -0.53
CA THR A 75 -41.45 42.61 0.26
C THR A 75 -41.74 42.37 1.76
N SER A 76 -40.76 41.90 2.55
CA SER A 76 -40.29 42.58 3.78
C SER A 76 -39.17 41.78 4.47
N ARG A 77 -38.33 42.47 5.26
CA ARG A 77 -37.32 41.87 6.16
C ARG A 77 -37.89 41.77 7.57
N SER A 78 -37.54 40.71 8.30
CA SER A 78 -37.34 40.76 9.74
C SER A 78 -36.36 39.67 10.18
N ASP A 79 -35.25 40.07 10.78
CA ASP A 79 -34.21 39.15 11.23
C ASP A 79 -34.64 38.43 12.51
N ARG A 80 -34.61 37.09 12.50
CA ARG A 80 -34.53 36.28 13.72
C ARG A 80 -33.62 35.07 13.51
N ASN A 81 -32.43 35.14 14.10
CA ASN A 81 -31.61 33.97 14.34
C ASN A 81 -32.38 32.98 15.21
N VAL A 82 -32.63 31.78 14.70
CA VAL A 82 -33.00 30.61 15.50
C VAL A 82 -32.10 29.47 15.06
N LEU A 83 -31.33 28.93 16.01
CA LEU A 83 -30.55 27.71 15.82
C LEU A 83 -31.52 26.54 15.67
N GLN A 84 -31.87 26.17 14.44
CA GLN A 84 -32.42 24.86 14.16
C GLN A 84 -31.25 23.87 14.07
N THR A 85 -31.07 23.08 15.11
CA THR A 85 -30.31 21.83 15.05
C THR A 85 -30.94 20.94 13.99
N GLU A 86 -30.19 20.57 12.96
CA GLU A 86 -30.65 19.58 11.97
C GLU A 86 -30.97 18.28 12.70
N SER A 87 -32.19 17.76 12.53
CA SER A 87 -32.60 16.51 13.13
C SER A 87 -31.97 15.34 12.38
N ASP A 88 -31.19 14.50 13.06
CA ASP A 88 -30.62 13.26 12.51
C ASP A 88 -31.70 12.42 11.81
N GLN A 89 -31.74 12.45 10.47
CA GLN A 89 -32.65 11.61 9.70
C GLN A 89 -32.06 10.21 9.55
N VAL A 90 -32.75 9.24 10.14
CA VAL A 90 -32.47 7.80 10.01
C VAL A 90 -32.46 7.41 8.54
N SER A 91 -31.27 7.15 8.01
CA SER A 91 -31.04 6.65 6.65
C SER A 91 -30.64 5.17 6.72
N PRO A 92 -31.50 4.23 6.27
CA PRO A 92 -31.18 2.81 6.23
C PRO A 92 -29.93 2.50 5.39
N ASP A 93 -29.71 3.26 4.32
CA ASP A 93 -28.58 3.08 3.40
C ASP A 93 -27.26 3.54 4.05
N MET A 94 -27.29 4.64 4.80
CA MET A 94 -26.15 5.10 5.61
C MET A 94 -25.79 4.06 6.69
N ALA A 95 -26.79 3.47 7.35
CA ALA A 95 -26.58 2.41 8.32
C ALA A 95 -26.01 1.13 7.68
N ALA A 96 -26.49 0.73 6.50
CA ALA A 96 -25.96 -0.40 5.74
C ALA A 96 -24.49 -0.16 5.31
N MET A 97 -24.16 1.03 4.80
CA MET A 97 -22.78 1.39 4.44
C MET A 97 -21.85 1.37 5.67
N LEU A 98 -22.30 1.92 6.80
CA LEU A 98 -21.54 1.85 8.06
C LEU A 98 -21.39 0.41 8.58
N PHE A 99 -22.38 -0.46 8.34
CA PHE A 99 -22.33 -1.88 8.71
C PHE A 99 -21.36 -2.69 7.83
N HIS A 100 -21.24 -2.41 6.53
CA HIS A 100 -20.10 -2.91 5.75
C HIS A 100 -18.81 -2.41 6.37
N GLN A 101 -18.65 -1.10 6.62
CA GLN A 101 -17.39 -0.56 7.17
C GLN A 101 -16.97 -1.20 8.51
N ALA A 102 -17.91 -1.68 9.32
CA ALA A 102 -17.62 -2.54 10.48
C ALA A 102 -17.22 -3.97 10.04
N THR A 103 -17.98 -4.60 9.15
CA THR A 103 -17.71 -5.95 8.61
C THR A 103 -16.37 -6.05 7.87
N GLU A 104 -16.02 -5.09 7.01
CA GLU A 104 -14.74 -5.06 6.31
C GLU A 104 -13.59 -4.94 7.35
N SER A 105 -13.80 -4.20 8.45
CA SER A 105 -12.83 -4.12 9.57
C SER A 105 -12.70 -5.44 10.34
N CYS A 106 -13.78 -6.21 10.52
CA CYS A 106 -13.71 -7.54 11.13
C CYS A 106 -12.90 -8.53 10.27
N ARG A 107 -13.01 -8.44 8.93
CA ARG A 107 -12.15 -9.22 8.01
C ARG A 107 -10.68 -8.78 8.13
N GLU A 108 -10.40 -7.47 8.14
CA GLU A 108 -9.04 -6.94 8.33
C GLU A 108 -8.42 -7.38 9.66
N PHE A 109 -9.19 -7.37 10.76
CA PHE A 109 -8.74 -7.84 12.07
C PHE A 109 -8.25 -9.30 12.00
N VAL A 110 -9.07 -10.21 11.47
CA VAL A 110 -8.72 -11.64 11.36
C VAL A 110 -7.51 -11.86 10.46
N ALA A 111 -7.39 -11.12 9.36
CA ALA A 111 -6.23 -11.21 8.47
C ALA A 111 -4.93 -10.73 9.16
N THR A 112 -5.00 -9.61 9.87
CA THR A 112 -3.86 -8.96 10.55
C THR A 112 -3.37 -9.80 11.73
N PHE A 113 -4.27 -10.30 12.57
CA PHE A 113 -3.94 -11.09 13.76
C PHE A 113 -3.87 -12.61 13.51
N SER A 114 -3.83 -13.05 12.25
CA SER A 114 -3.70 -14.47 11.88
C SER A 114 -2.51 -15.23 12.51
N LYS A 115 -1.40 -14.52 12.84
CA LYS A 115 -0.25 -15.09 13.56
C LYS A 115 -0.47 -15.29 15.09
N THR A 116 -1.50 -14.72 15.72
CA THR A 116 -1.61 -14.73 17.20
C THR A 116 -1.90 -16.10 17.82
N HIS A 117 -2.23 -17.11 17.01
CA HIS A 117 -2.27 -18.51 17.47
C HIS A 117 -0.98 -18.97 18.18
N LYS A 118 0.16 -18.32 17.90
CA LYS A 118 1.39 -18.44 18.70
C LYS A 118 1.43 -17.41 19.82
N PHE A 119 1.45 -17.93 21.05
CA PHE A 119 1.48 -17.22 22.34
C PHE A 119 2.21 -15.87 22.36
N VAL A 120 3.45 -15.79 21.88
CA VAL A 120 4.25 -14.55 21.98
C VAL A 120 3.80 -13.46 21.00
N PHE A 121 3.27 -13.84 19.83
CA PHE A 121 2.72 -12.87 18.88
C PHE A 121 1.42 -12.27 19.40
N HIS A 122 0.56 -13.09 20.03
CA HIS A 122 -0.61 -12.60 20.76
C HIS A 122 -0.24 -11.65 21.89
N LEU A 123 0.71 -12.07 22.74
CA LEU A 123 1.20 -11.28 23.87
C LEU A 123 1.75 -9.92 23.42
N ALA A 124 2.47 -9.85 22.29
CA ALA A 124 3.03 -8.60 21.76
C ALA A 124 2.04 -7.74 20.95
N SER A 125 0.86 -8.25 20.60
CA SER A 125 -0.14 -7.54 19.79
C SER A 125 -1.45 -7.22 20.53
N MET A 126 -1.61 -7.67 21.79
CA MET A 126 -2.88 -7.64 22.52
C MET A 126 -3.44 -6.23 22.71
N ARG A 127 -2.61 -5.20 23.02
CA ARG A 127 -3.07 -3.81 23.07
C ARG A 127 -3.60 -3.33 21.72
N ARG A 128 -2.90 -3.65 20.61
CA ARG A 128 -3.34 -3.31 19.24
C ARG A 128 -4.70 -3.97 18.94
N MET A 129 -4.84 -5.26 19.27
CA MET A 129 -6.10 -6.00 19.12
C MET A 129 -7.25 -5.30 19.86
N TYR A 130 -7.07 -5.00 21.14
CA TYR A 130 -8.05 -4.27 21.95
C TYR A 130 -8.46 -2.93 21.29
N LEU A 131 -7.49 -2.12 20.85
CA LEU A 131 -7.74 -0.82 20.22
C LEU A 131 -8.52 -0.92 18.89
N ASP A 132 -8.28 -1.95 18.08
CA ASP A 132 -9.05 -2.19 16.85
C ASP A 132 -10.47 -2.68 17.14
N LEU A 133 -10.66 -3.49 18.18
CA LEU A 133 -11.99 -3.93 18.61
C LEU A 133 -12.80 -2.77 19.22
N VAL A 134 -12.15 -1.86 19.96
CA VAL A 134 -12.77 -0.60 20.40
C VAL A 134 -13.18 0.26 19.19
N ALA A 135 -12.36 0.32 18.13
CA ALA A 135 -12.71 1.03 16.90
C ALA A 135 -13.90 0.38 16.15
N ILE A 136 -13.97 -0.96 16.10
CA ILE A 136 -15.10 -1.70 15.53
C ILE A 136 -16.39 -1.46 16.34
N GLY A 137 -16.33 -1.59 17.67
CA GLY A 137 -17.47 -1.30 18.56
C GLY A 137 -17.98 0.13 18.39
N THR A 138 -17.07 1.11 18.30
CA THR A 138 -17.43 2.53 18.08
C THR A 138 -18.02 2.79 16.68
N LYS A 139 -17.67 2.00 15.65
CA LYS A 139 -18.38 2.02 14.36
C LYS A 139 -19.80 1.45 14.49
N LEU A 140 -19.98 0.38 15.28
CA LEU A 140 -21.29 -0.25 15.50
C LEU A 140 -22.22 0.65 16.32
N ASP A 141 -21.73 1.37 17.33
CA ASP A 141 -22.52 2.37 18.06
C ASP A 141 -23.15 3.40 17.09
N ARG A 142 -22.41 3.80 16.04
CA ARG A 142 -22.93 4.68 14.97
C ARG A 142 -23.95 3.97 14.07
N VAL A 143 -23.76 2.70 13.73
CA VAL A 143 -24.79 1.91 13.01
C VAL A 143 -26.09 1.87 13.82
N VAL A 144 -25.99 1.59 15.12
CA VAL A 144 -27.15 1.49 16.03
C VAL A 144 -27.89 2.83 16.14
N ALA A 145 -27.15 3.93 16.29
CA ALA A 145 -27.73 5.27 16.31
C ALA A 145 -28.39 5.66 14.98
N CYS A 146 -27.66 5.55 13.85
CA CYS A 146 -28.16 5.94 12.53
C CYS A 146 -29.36 5.10 12.04
N ALA A 147 -29.54 3.88 12.58
CA ALA A 147 -30.67 3.00 12.26
C ALA A 147 -31.81 3.02 13.29
N GLY A 148 -31.69 3.79 14.39
CA GLY A 148 -32.68 3.81 15.48
C GLY A 148 -32.85 2.46 16.19
N LEU A 149 -31.77 1.67 16.30
CA LEU A 149 -31.84 0.28 16.76
C LEU A 149 -31.73 0.08 18.27
N THR A 150 -31.51 1.14 19.03
CA THR A 150 -31.25 1.13 20.49
C THR A 150 -32.19 0.21 21.27
N ASP A 151 -33.51 0.37 21.10
CA ASP A 151 -34.50 -0.39 21.88
C ASP A 151 -34.58 -1.86 21.46
N LYS A 152 -34.51 -2.13 20.15
CA LYS A 152 -34.49 -3.51 19.62
C LYS A 152 -33.28 -4.31 20.11
N ILE A 153 -32.14 -3.65 20.24
CA ILE A 153 -30.89 -4.24 20.73
C ILE A 153 -30.89 -4.35 22.26
N ASN A 154 -31.42 -3.34 22.97
CA ASN A 154 -31.62 -3.40 24.42
C ASN A 154 -32.56 -4.55 24.83
N ALA A 155 -33.54 -4.90 23.98
CA ALA A 155 -34.43 -6.05 24.20
C ALA A 155 -33.80 -7.43 23.91
N GLN A 156 -32.60 -7.49 23.33
CA GLN A 156 -31.89 -8.74 22.98
C GLN A 156 -30.57 -8.95 23.74
N LYS A 157 -30.20 -8.03 24.63
CA LYS A 157 -28.98 -8.09 25.46
C LYS A 157 -29.34 -8.22 26.94
N GLU A 158 -28.35 -8.57 27.77
CA GLU A 158 -28.52 -8.62 29.22
C GLU A 158 -28.75 -7.21 29.83
N PRO A 159 -29.56 -7.07 30.90
CA PRO A 159 -29.75 -5.78 31.57
C PRO A 159 -28.43 -5.15 32.03
N GLY A 160 -28.22 -3.87 31.72
CA GLY A 160 -26.99 -3.14 32.05
C GLY A 160 -25.77 -3.44 31.15
N TRP A 161 -25.86 -4.42 30.24
CA TRP A 161 -24.73 -4.84 29.40
C TRP A 161 -24.31 -3.78 28.38
N THR A 162 -22.98 -3.63 28.22
CA THR A 162 -22.35 -2.92 27.09
C THR A 162 -21.22 -3.77 26.50
N TRP A 163 -21.02 -3.65 25.18
CA TRP A 163 -19.92 -4.34 24.49
C TRP A 163 -18.54 -3.93 25.03
N ARG A 164 -18.45 -2.71 25.58
CA ARG A 164 -17.20 -2.10 26.08
C ARG A 164 -16.77 -2.75 27.40
N GLN A 165 -17.68 -2.81 28.38
CA GLN A 165 -17.44 -3.54 29.64
C GLN A 165 -17.14 -5.02 29.40
N ARG A 166 -17.81 -5.65 28.41
CA ARG A 166 -17.53 -7.04 28.04
C ARG A 166 -16.12 -7.19 27.45
N LEU A 167 -15.74 -6.32 26.52
CA LEU A 167 -14.40 -6.29 25.90
C LEU A 167 -13.30 -6.04 26.94
N ASP A 168 -13.53 -5.17 27.92
CA ASP A 168 -12.60 -4.89 29.02
C ASP A 168 -12.41 -6.13 29.94
N ALA A 169 -13.49 -6.83 30.27
CA ALA A 169 -13.44 -8.08 31.05
C ALA A 169 -12.76 -9.23 30.28
N ASP A 170 -13.08 -9.39 28.99
CA ASP A 170 -12.44 -10.38 28.11
C ASP A 170 -10.93 -10.09 27.96
N ARG A 171 -10.55 -8.81 27.85
CA ARG A 171 -9.15 -8.38 27.86
C ARG A 171 -8.46 -8.78 29.17
N GLU A 172 -9.08 -8.54 30.33
CA GLU A 172 -8.46 -8.90 31.60
C GLU A 172 -8.29 -10.43 31.72
N GLN A 173 -9.25 -11.21 31.24
CA GLN A 173 -9.17 -12.68 31.21
C GLN A 173 -8.05 -13.16 30.27
N GLU A 174 -7.89 -12.57 29.09
CA GLU A 174 -6.73 -12.83 28.21
C GLU A 174 -5.41 -12.44 28.89
N GLU A 175 -5.32 -11.28 29.53
CA GLU A 175 -4.13 -10.85 30.29
C GLU A 175 -3.81 -11.80 31.46
N GLN A 176 -4.82 -12.33 32.15
CA GLN A 176 -4.66 -13.33 33.22
C GLN A 176 -4.08 -14.65 32.68
N GLU A 177 -4.67 -15.22 31.62
CA GLU A 177 -4.22 -16.47 30.99
C GLU A 177 -2.82 -16.34 30.39
N LEU A 178 -2.56 -15.24 29.66
CA LEU A 178 -1.24 -14.93 29.11
C LEU A 178 -0.18 -14.79 30.21
N SER A 179 -0.51 -14.15 31.33
CA SER A 179 0.39 -14.00 32.48
C SER A 179 0.67 -15.34 33.18
N ALA A 180 -0.35 -16.19 33.37
CA ALA A 180 -0.19 -17.53 33.92
C ALA A 180 0.67 -18.44 33.01
N ARG A 181 0.49 -18.33 31.68
CA ARG A 181 1.31 -19.04 30.68
C ARG A 181 2.75 -18.53 30.62
N ALA A 182 2.96 -17.20 30.70
CA ALA A 182 4.27 -16.59 30.89
C ALA A 182 4.94 -17.03 32.20
N ALA A 183 4.14 -17.26 33.26
CA ALA A 183 4.66 -17.68 34.54
C ALA A 183 5.23 -19.10 34.51
N LYS A 184 4.52 -20.04 33.86
CA LYS A 184 4.82 -21.48 33.81
C LYS A 184 5.77 -21.90 32.67
N ASN A 185 5.55 -21.41 31.45
CA ASN A 185 6.02 -22.06 30.21
C ASN A 185 6.95 -21.22 29.31
N ALA A 186 7.55 -20.14 29.82
CA ALA A 186 8.36 -19.22 29.01
C ALA A 186 9.65 -19.84 28.42
N LEU A 187 10.22 -20.89 29.05
CA LEU A 187 11.46 -21.54 28.60
C LEU A 187 11.22 -22.61 27.51
N PRO A 188 10.27 -23.55 27.66
CA PRO A 188 9.94 -24.52 26.61
C PRO A 188 9.44 -23.88 25.30
N PHE A 189 8.69 -22.76 25.38
CA PHE A 189 8.12 -22.13 24.18
C PHE A 189 9.17 -21.79 23.12
N ALA A 190 10.31 -21.24 23.52
CA ALA A 190 11.37 -20.81 22.60
C ALA A 190 12.10 -21.99 21.93
N ARG A 191 12.05 -23.20 22.50
CA ARG A 191 12.56 -24.43 21.84
C ARG A 191 11.64 -24.92 20.71
N ASN A 192 10.38 -24.47 20.69
CA ASN A 192 9.37 -24.84 19.69
C ASN A 192 9.11 -23.71 18.68
N MET A 193 9.95 -22.67 18.66
CA MET A 193 9.94 -21.63 17.63
C MET A 193 10.56 -22.13 16.32
N LEU A 194 10.07 -21.65 15.19
CA LEU A 194 10.79 -21.78 13.91
C LEU A 194 12.05 -20.88 13.94
N SER A 195 13.09 -21.21 13.18
CA SER A 195 14.41 -20.55 13.26
C SER A 195 14.44 -19.02 13.10
N HIS A 196 13.42 -18.41 12.48
CA HIS A 196 13.28 -16.95 12.32
C HIS A 196 12.47 -16.28 13.44
N GLU A 197 11.62 -17.04 14.15
CA GLU A 197 10.66 -16.49 15.10
C GLU A 197 11.28 -15.92 16.39
N PRO A 198 12.45 -16.36 16.92
CA PRO A 198 13.06 -15.71 18.08
C PRO A 198 13.33 -14.23 17.84
N MET A 199 13.79 -13.84 16.65
CA MET A 199 14.07 -12.43 16.33
C MET A 199 12.77 -11.64 16.11
N GLU A 200 11.79 -12.19 15.38
CA GLU A 200 10.47 -11.57 15.23
C GLU A 200 9.82 -11.32 16.61
N ALA A 201 9.85 -12.32 17.50
CA ALA A 201 9.31 -12.25 18.85
C ALA A 201 10.03 -11.26 19.77
N LEU A 202 11.37 -11.26 19.77
CA LEU A 202 12.16 -10.35 20.61
C LEU A 202 11.96 -8.88 20.20
N THR A 203 11.95 -8.60 18.90
CA THR A 203 11.76 -7.24 18.37
C THR A 203 10.35 -6.73 18.64
N LEU A 204 9.31 -7.55 18.43
CA LEU A 204 7.92 -7.18 18.72
C LEU A 204 7.69 -6.90 20.22
N LEU A 205 8.15 -7.80 21.11
CA LEU A 205 8.03 -7.60 22.56
C LEU A 205 8.77 -6.36 23.03
N LYS A 206 10.00 -6.15 22.56
CA LYS A 206 10.82 -5.01 22.97
C LYS A 206 10.27 -3.68 22.43
N PHE A 207 9.74 -3.65 21.21
CA PHE A 207 9.03 -2.47 20.68
C PHE A 207 7.83 -2.09 21.56
N GLU A 208 6.93 -3.04 21.88
CA GLU A 208 5.75 -2.75 22.70
C GLU A 208 6.11 -2.38 24.15
N ILE A 209 7.17 -2.99 24.73
CA ILE A 209 7.74 -2.60 26.05
C ILE A 209 8.37 -1.19 26.01
N ASP A 210 9.05 -0.82 24.93
CA ASP A 210 9.80 0.43 24.83
C ASP A 210 8.88 1.62 24.50
N TYR A 211 7.98 1.49 23.52
CA TYR A 211 7.15 2.59 23.01
C TYR A 211 5.77 2.68 23.68
N PHE A 212 5.21 1.57 24.19
CA PHE A 212 3.82 1.49 24.62
C PHE A 212 3.62 1.02 26.06
N LYS A 213 4.62 1.25 26.92
CA LYS A 213 4.51 1.05 28.39
C LYS A 213 3.24 1.68 28.99
N PRO A 214 2.82 2.93 28.68
CA PRO A 214 1.63 3.54 29.30
C PRO A 214 0.31 2.93 28.85
N GLY A 215 0.21 2.45 27.60
CA GLY A 215 -1.01 1.83 27.06
C GLY A 215 -1.26 0.38 27.49
N ASN A 216 -0.38 -0.18 28.32
CA ASN A 216 -0.40 -1.57 28.77
C ASN A 216 -0.47 -1.65 30.29
N THR A 217 -1.18 -2.65 30.83
CA THR A 217 -1.23 -2.84 32.28
C THR A 217 0.15 -3.23 32.82
N VAL A 218 0.44 -2.87 34.08
CA VAL A 218 1.71 -3.23 34.75
C VAL A 218 1.94 -4.75 34.72
N LYS A 219 0.87 -5.54 34.86
CA LYS A 219 0.88 -7.02 34.78
C LYS A 219 1.20 -7.53 33.38
N HIS A 220 0.64 -6.91 32.34
CA HIS A 220 0.93 -7.26 30.96
C HIS A 220 2.39 -6.91 30.58
N VAL A 221 2.87 -5.71 30.94
CA VAL A 221 4.28 -5.30 30.74
C VAL A 221 5.25 -6.22 31.49
N ALA A 222 4.94 -6.63 32.71
CA ALA A 222 5.75 -7.61 33.46
C ALA A 222 5.78 -8.99 32.77
N SER A 223 4.64 -9.41 32.21
CA SER A 223 4.52 -10.68 31.47
C SER A 223 5.33 -10.65 30.16
N MET A 224 5.23 -9.57 29.38
CA MET A 224 6.08 -9.33 28.20
C MET A 224 7.57 -9.38 28.54
N LYS A 225 8.00 -8.68 29.60
CA LYS A 225 9.41 -8.70 30.07
C LYS A 225 9.89 -10.10 30.47
N LYS A 226 9.08 -10.86 31.22
CA LYS A 226 9.42 -12.24 31.62
C LYS A 226 9.61 -13.15 30.40
N VAL A 227 8.76 -13.02 29.39
CA VAL A 227 8.87 -13.77 28.13
C VAL A 227 10.09 -13.32 27.31
N PHE A 228 10.30 -12.01 27.14
CA PHE A 228 11.46 -11.45 26.41
C PHE A 228 12.78 -12.02 26.92
N PHE A 229 13.06 -11.90 28.23
CA PHE A 229 14.28 -12.45 28.82
C PHE A 229 14.37 -13.98 28.73
N SER A 230 13.22 -14.68 28.63
CA SER A 230 13.22 -16.13 28.41
C SER A 230 13.68 -16.50 27.00
N VAL A 231 13.17 -15.79 25.97
CA VAL A 231 13.59 -16.00 24.57
C VAL A 231 15.06 -15.64 24.38
N VAL A 232 15.57 -14.56 25.02
CA VAL A 232 17.01 -14.23 25.01
C VAL A 232 17.86 -15.39 25.54
N ARG A 233 17.54 -15.93 26.72
CA ARG A 233 18.33 -17.01 27.36
C ARG A 233 18.33 -18.33 26.57
N SER A 234 17.32 -18.56 25.72
CA SER A 234 17.09 -19.86 25.06
C SER A 234 17.45 -19.87 23.58
N SER A 235 17.43 -18.72 22.91
CA SER A 235 17.87 -18.56 21.51
C SER A 235 19.29 -18.03 21.35
N ASN A 236 19.93 -17.57 22.44
CA ASN A 236 21.14 -16.73 22.43
C ASN A 236 21.01 -15.40 21.63
N GLY A 237 19.81 -15.08 21.13
CA GLY A 237 19.51 -13.86 20.39
C GLY A 237 19.48 -12.63 21.30
N ARG A 238 19.92 -11.49 20.76
CA ARG A 238 19.94 -10.19 21.45
C ARG A 238 19.37 -9.12 20.54
N VAL A 239 18.43 -8.32 21.05
CA VAL A 239 17.93 -7.11 20.36
C VAL A 239 18.34 -5.90 21.20
N ALA A 240 19.38 -5.20 20.74
CA ALA A 240 20.01 -4.10 21.49
C ALA A 240 19.16 -2.80 21.44
N LYS A 241 19.00 -2.24 20.23
CA LYS A 241 18.08 -1.13 19.92
C LYS A 241 16.97 -1.66 19.00
N ILE A 242 15.76 -1.12 19.11
CA ILE A 242 14.78 -1.19 18.02
C ILE A 242 15.12 -0.06 17.04
N PRO A 243 15.30 -0.32 15.73
CA PRO A 243 15.54 0.75 14.76
C PRO A 243 14.36 1.72 14.70
N ASP A 244 14.62 2.99 14.44
CA ASP A 244 13.59 4.03 14.55
C ASP A 244 12.56 3.92 13.39
N TRP A 245 13.00 3.40 12.25
CA TRP A 245 12.18 2.97 11.11
C TRP A 245 11.39 1.67 11.33
N TYR A 246 11.53 0.99 12.47
CA TYR A 246 10.82 -0.28 12.67
C TYR A 246 9.29 -0.05 12.72
N ILE A 247 8.58 -0.85 11.94
CA ILE A 247 7.11 -0.93 11.92
C ILE A 247 6.71 -2.38 12.24
N PRO A 248 5.86 -2.66 13.25
CA PRO A 248 5.33 -3.99 13.49
C PRO A 248 4.37 -4.44 12.38
N PRO A 249 4.40 -5.70 11.91
CA PRO A 249 3.43 -6.19 10.93
C PRO A 249 1.95 -6.03 11.34
N TYR A 250 1.65 -5.95 12.64
CA TYR A 250 0.28 -5.78 13.14
C TYR A 250 -0.25 -4.33 13.12
N THR A 251 0.56 -3.32 12.74
CA THR A 251 0.07 -1.94 12.53
C THR A 251 -0.41 -1.70 11.09
N MET A 252 -0.37 -2.75 10.26
CA MET A 252 -0.55 -2.70 8.81
C MET A 252 -1.81 -3.45 8.37
N ASN A 253 -2.85 -2.73 7.94
CA ASN A 253 -4.05 -3.33 7.37
C ASN A 253 -3.95 -3.31 5.83
N TYR A 254 -3.85 -4.47 5.17
CA TYR A 254 -3.81 -4.57 3.71
C TYR A 254 -4.45 -5.87 3.20
N SER A 255 -5.08 -5.82 2.02
CA SER A 255 -5.60 -7.03 1.38
C SER A 255 -4.50 -7.81 0.65
N ARG A 256 -4.39 -9.10 0.96
CA ARG A 256 -3.46 -10.01 0.28
C ARG A 256 -3.97 -10.50 -1.08
N GLU A 257 -5.24 -10.28 -1.39
CA GLU A 257 -5.90 -10.75 -2.62
C GLU A 257 -5.68 -9.81 -3.80
N LYS A 258 -5.48 -8.51 -3.53
CA LYS A 258 -5.26 -7.46 -4.53
C LYS A 258 -3.78 -7.04 -4.55
N GLY A 259 -2.91 -8.03 -4.73
CA GLY A 259 -1.47 -7.82 -4.88
C GLY A 259 -1.11 -7.29 -6.27
N MET A 260 -0.12 -6.41 -6.30
CA MET A 260 0.62 -6.02 -7.49
C MET A 260 1.87 -6.91 -7.55
N GLN A 261 2.19 -7.45 -8.73
CA GLN A 261 3.43 -8.19 -8.95
C GLN A 261 4.59 -7.20 -8.84
N GLY A 262 5.55 -7.47 -7.96
CA GLY A 262 6.80 -6.73 -7.88
C GLY A 262 7.95 -7.59 -8.39
N SER A 263 9.03 -6.97 -8.84
CA SER A 263 10.24 -7.66 -9.33
C SER A 263 10.92 -8.52 -8.25
N VAL A 264 10.83 -8.08 -6.99
CA VAL A 264 11.45 -8.72 -5.81
C VAL A 264 10.43 -9.48 -4.94
N GLY A 265 9.13 -9.42 -5.24
CA GLY A 265 8.09 -9.92 -4.33
C GLY A 265 6.66 -9.48 -4.71
N THR A 266 5.85 -9.11 -3.72
CA THR A 266 4.46 -8.66 -3.93
C THR A 266 4.16 -7.37 -3.17
N ALA A 267 3.59 -6.39 -3.86
CA ALA A 267 3.25 -5.08 -3.31
C ALA A 267 1.73 -4.95 -3.11
N HIS A 268 1.29 -4.49 -1.94
CA HIS A 268 -0.13 -4.44 -1.58
C HIS A 268 -0.51 -3.05 -1.06
N ARG A 269 -1.54 -2.42 -1.64
CA ARG A 269 -2.09 -1.18 -1.08
C ARG A 269 -2.78 -1.45 0.26
N GLY A 270 -2.56 -0.56 1.22
CA GLY A 270 -3.08 -0.70 2.57
C GLY A 270 -3.12 0.61 3.34
N VAL A 271 -3.37 0.47 4.63
CA VAL A 271 -3.41 1.55 5.62
C VAL A 271 -2.46 1.21 6.76
N TRP A 272 -1.56 2.14 7.05
CA TRP A 272 -0.74 2.11 8.27
C TRP A 272 -1.35 3.07 9.29
N ILE A 273 -1.52 2.60 10.52
CA ILE A 273 -1.95 3.43 11.65
C ILE A 273 -0.75 3.59 12.58
N ASP A 274 -0.03 4.69 12.44
CA ASP A 274 1.07 5.02 13.34
C ASP A 274 0.54 5.53 14.68
N ARG A 275 1.26 5.13 15.73
CA ARG A 275 0.98 5.40 17.15
C ARG A 275 2.27 5.75 17.92
N LYS A 276 3.42 5.84 17.25
CA LYS A 276 4.64 6.39 17.85
C LYS A 276 4.39 7.83 18.32
N PRO A 277 5.14 8.33 19.32
CA PRO A 277 5.19 9.76 19.61
C PRO A 277 5.58 10.57 18.36
N ALA A 278 5.08 11.81 18.25
CA ALA A 278 5.27 12.65 17.07
C ALA A 278 6.73 13.01 16.72
N ASP A 279 7.68 12.86 17.65
CA ASP A 279 9.11 13.01 17.39
C ASP A 279 9.81 11.70 16.98
N GLY A 280 9.04 10.62 16.83
CA GLY A 280 9.48 9.27 16.49
C GLY A 280 10.23 8.52 17.60
N LYS A 281 10.52 9.17 18.73
CA LYS A 281 11.42 8.61 19.75
C LYS A 281 10.68 7.69 20.72
N LYS A 282 11.48 6.95 21.49
CA LYS A 282 11.01 6.24 22.67
C LYS A 282 10.60 7.26 23.75
N PRO A 283 9.41 7.15 24.37
CA PRO A 283 9.03 7.98 25.51
C PRO A 283 10.06 7.91 26.65
N GLU A 284 10.22 9.01 27.39
CA GLU A 284 11.03 9.01 28.60
C GLU A 284 10.40 8.13 29.69
N LYS A 285 11.18 7.72 30.70
CA LYS A 285 10.73 6.71 31.68
C LYS A 285 9.48 7.13 32.44
N ASP A 286 9.34 8.44 32.64
CA ASP A 286 8.43 9.11 33.56
C ASP A 286 7.43 10.01 32.80
N ASP A 287 7.40 9.90 31.46
CA ASP A 287 6.36 10.48 30.63
C ASP A 287 5.06 9.65 30.76
N GLU A 288 4.14 10.14 31.59
CA GLU A 288 2.78 9.61 31.74
C GLU A 288 1.80 10.22 30.71
N GLY A 289 2.32 10.90 29.67
CA GLY A 289 1.54 11.40 28.55
C GLY A 289 0.68 10.32 27.91
N GLY A 290 -0.63 10.58 27.81
CA GLY A 290 -1.58 9.68 27.19
C GLY A 290 -1.26 9.41 25.71
N GLU A 291 -1.61 8.22 25.22
CA GLU A 291 -1.30 7.79 23.84
C GLU A 291 -1.76 8.84 22.82
N GLN A 292 -0.80 9.39 22.08
CA GLN A 292 -1.05 10.47 21.12
C GLN A 292 -2.06 10.02 20.04
N LYS A 293 -2.82 10.98 19.49
CA LYS A 293 -3.83 10.67 18.48
C LYS A 293 -3.15 10.00 17.28
N PRO A 294 -3.59 8.79 16.86
CA PRO A 294 -2.92 8.05 15.79
C PRO A 294 -2.97 8.78 14.46
N THR A 295 -1.89 8.66 13.69
CA THR A 295 -1.79 9.19 12.32
C THR A 295 -1.99 8.06 11.32
N THR A 296 -2.90 8.28 10.37
CA THR A 296 -3.31 7.25 9.40
C THR A 296 -2.74 7.56 8.03
N TYR A 297 -1.86 6.68 7.53
CA TYR A 297 -1.22 6.80 6.22
C TYR A 297 -1.82 5.81 5.22
N LYS A 298 -2.05 6.25 3.97
CA LYS A 298 -2.22 5.35 2.83
C LYS A 298 -0.84 4.92 2.37
N VAL A 299 -0.64 3.62 2.19
CA VAL A 299 0.69 3.03 2.01
C VAL A 299 0.67 1.90 0.99
N VAL A 300 1.84 1.63 0.40
CA VAL A 300 2.14 0.36 -0.26
C VAL A 300 2.96 -0.50 0.70
N VAL A 301 2.57 -1.77 0.83
CA VAL A 301 3.17 -2.76 1.71
C VAL A 301 3.80 -3.85 0.85
N GLU A 302 5.12 -3.83 0.78
CA GLU A 302 5.90 -4.70 -0.09
C GLU A 302 6.44 -5.88 0.70
N ARG A 303 6.33 -7.08 0.14
CA ARG A 303 6.51 -8.35 0.86
C ARG A 303 7.63 -9.16 0.25
N PHE A 304 8.71 -9.28 1.00
CA PHE A 304 9.95 -9.92 0.59
C PHE A 304 10.18 -11.21 1.37
N ILE A 305 10.76 -12.21 0.71
CA ILE A 305 11.48 -13.27 1.40
C ILE A 305 12.91 -12.75 1.60
N ILE A 306 13.51 -13.01 2.77
CA ILE A 306 14.89 -12.60 3.08
C ILE A 306 15.58 -13.77 3.77
N HIS A 307 16.70 -14.22 3.20
CA HIS A 307 17.54 -15.27 3.76
C HIS A 307 18.29 -14.75 5.01
N ALA A 308 18.63 -15.64 5.95
CA ALA A 308 19.05 -15.23 7.30
C ALA A 308 20.39 -14.47 7.35
N ASP A 309 21.27 -14.81 6.42
CA ASP A 309 22.54 -14.13 6.07
C ASP A 309 22.32 -12.75 5.43
N ALA A 310 21.25 -12.58 4.66
CA ALA A 310 20.92 -11.32 3.97
C ALA A 310 20.23 -10.26 4.85
N ILE A 311 19.83 -10.60 6.09
CA ILE A 311 19.08 -9.69 6.99
C ILE A 311 19.86 -8.39 7.30
N GLU A 312 21.16 -8.48 7.55
CA GLU A 312 21.97 -7.29 7.90
C GLU A 312 22.21 -6.37 6.70
N LEU A 313 22.29 -6.92 5.48
CA LEU A 313 22.33 -6.12 4.25
C LEU A 313 21.00 -5.38 4.07
N PHE A 314 19.86 -6.07 4.15
CA PHE A 314 18.54 -5.43 4.11
C PHE A 314 18.38 -4.36 5.20
N ARG A 315 18.90 -4.61 6.41
CA ARG A 315 18.88 -3.62 7.50
C ARG A 315 19.66 -2.35 7.15
N GLN A 316 20.78 -2.47 6.43
CA GLN A 316 21.60 -1.33 6.00
C GLN A 316 20.94 -0.53 4.87
N GLU A 317 20.40 -1.19 3.84
CA GLU A 317 19.69 -0.51 2.75
C GLU A 317 18.42 0.22 3.26
N VAL A 318 17.69 -0.39 4.21
CA VAL A 318 16.51 0.22 4.86
C VAL A 318 16.89 1.43 5.72
N GLU A 319 17.97 1.36 6.50
CA GLU A 319 18.46 2.48 7.30
C GLU A 319 18.86 3.67 6.40
N ALA A 320 19.54 3.39 5.28
CA ALA A 320 19.93 4.38 4.29
C ALA A 320 18.72 5.02 3.60
N TRP A 321 17.74 4.23 3.13
CA TRP A 321 16.53 4.71 2.47
C TRP A 321 15.65 5.55 3.42
N PHE A 322 15.43 5.09 4.65
CA PHE A 322 14.61 5.81 5.62
C PHE A 322 15.17 7.21 5.95
N ALA A 323 16.49 7.38 5.90
CA ALA A 323 17.15 8.67 6.12
C ALA A 323 17.02 9.65 4.93
N MET A 324 16.51 9.22 3.77
CA MET A 324 16.39 10.06 2.58
C MET A 324 15.13 10.94 2.60
N ASP A 325 15.24 12.14 2.05
CA ASP A 325 14.12 13.05 1.82
C ASP A 325 14.39 13.87 0.56
N HIS A 326 13.76 13.49 -0.55
CA HIS A 326 13.94 14.11 -1.87
C HIS A 326 12.66 13.95 -2.72
N PRO A 327 12.19 14.98 -3.45
CA PRO A 327 10.92 14.92 -4.20
C PRO A 327 10.86 13.81 -5.26
N ASN A 328 12.01 13.32 -5.75
CA ASN A 328 12.09 12.25 -6.76
C ASN A 328 12.63 10.92 -6.23
N VAL A 329 12.58 10.71 -4.91
CA VAL A 329 12.84 9.42 -4.25
C VAL A 329 11.57 9.00 -3.51
N LEU A 330 11.18 7.73 -3.61
CA LEU A 330 9.98 7.22 -2.95
C LEU A 330 10.21 7.23 -1.43
N LYS A 331 9.27 7.77 -0.66
CA LYS A 331 9.39 7.85 0.80
C LYS A 331 9.13 6.48 1.43
N LEU A 332 10.17 5.89 2.00
CA LEU A 332 10.06 4.77 2.93
C LEU A 332 9.66 5.29 4.31
N TYR A 333 8.50 4.86 4.81
CA TYR A 333 8.04 5.12 6.17
C TYR A 333 8.67 4.17 7.20
N GLY A 334 9.05 2.96 6.76
CA GLY A 334 9.72 1.99 7.62
C GLY A 334 9.60 0.55 7.16
N ALA A 335 10.01 -0.39 8.01
CA ALA A 335 10.12 -1.80 7.65
C ALA A 335 9.93 -2.79 8.81
N SER A 336 9.54 -4.01 8.47
CA SER A 336 9.42 -5.17 9.38
C SER A 336 10.50 -6.23 9.08
N HIS A 337 11.78 -5.87 9.23
CA HIS A 337 12.90 -6.73 8.81
C HIS A 337 12.93 -8.14 9.45
N CYS A 338 12.45 -8.29 10.69
CA CYS A 338 12.44 -9.59 11.37
C CYS A 338 11.29 -10.52 10.92
N SER A 339 10.26 -10.02 10.24
CA SER A 339 9.09 -10.84 9.94
C SER A 339 9.31 -11.77 8.75
N ARG A 340 8.56 -12.86 8.72
CA ARG A 340 8.40 -13.70 7.51
C ARG A 340 6.96 -13.59 6.99
N PRO A 341 6.73 -13.10 5.75
CA PRO A 341 7.68 -12.33 4.93
C PRO A 341 8.12 -11.04 5.62
N ALA A 342 9.25 -10.47 5.21
CA ALA A 342 9.68 -9.14 5.64
C ALA A 342 8.86 -8.10 4.89
N LEU A 343 8.64 -6.93 5.51
CA LEU A 343 7.82 -5.86 4.95
C LEU A 343 8.64 -4.58 4.74
N LEU A 344 8.43 -3.88 3.63
CA LEU A 344 8.65 -2.43 3.50
C LEU A 344 7.30 -1.71 3.50
N VAL A 345 7.31 -0.44 3.91
CA VAL A 345 6.13 0.42 4.00
C VAL A 345 6.44 1.76 3.35
N CYS A 346 5.89 1.99 2.16
CA CYS A 346 6.19 3.14 1.31
C CYS A 346 4.95 4.01 1.06
N GLU A 347 5.14 5.24 0.58
CA GLU A 347 4.03 6.06 0.04
C GLU A 347 3.37 5.39 -1.19
N ASP A 348 2.09 5.67 -1.43
CA ASP A 348 1.41 5.14 -2.62
C ASP A 348 1.71 5.97 -3.88
N ALA A 349 2.61 5.46 -4.71
CA ALA A 349 2.74 5.90 -6.09
C ALA A 349 1.54 5.42 -6.93
N THR A 350 0.40 6.10 -6.76
CA THR A 350 -0.92 5.61 -7.22
C THR A 350 -0.96 5.25 -8.71
N ASN A 351 -0.22 5.98 -9.56
CA ASN A 351 -0.20 5.80 -11.01
C ASN A 351 0.72 4.65 -11.49
N GLY A 352 1.58 4.10 -10.63
CA GLY A 352 2.43 2.94 -10.92
C GLY A 352 3.65 3.25 -11.82
N PRO A 353 4.28 2.22 -12.42
CA PRO A 353 5.49 2.39 -13.24
C PRO A 353 5.34 3.35 -14.42
N LEU A 354 6.37 4.16 -14.67
CA LEU A 354 6.38 5.24 -15.66
C LEU A 354 6.06 4.77 -17.08
N VAL A 355 6.58 3.62 -17.50
CA VAL A 355 6.33 3.01 -18.82
C VAL A 355 4.85 2.65 -18.98
N SER A 356 4.25 2.05 -17.95
CA SER A 356 2.81 1.75 -17.89
C SER A 356 1.93 3.00 -17.86
N TYR A 357 2.37 4.05 -17.16
CA TYR A 357 1.67 5.34 -17.10
C TYR A 357 1.68 6.04 -18.47
N LEU A 358 2.85 6.24 -19.09
CA LEU A 358 2.98 6.91 -20.39
C LEU A 358 2.26 6.15 -21.51
N THR A 359 2.36 4.81 -21.53
CA THR A 359 1.63 3.97 -22.50
C THR A 359 0.12 4.14 -22.36
N ARG A 360 -0.40 4.21 -21.14
CA ARG A 360 -1.83 4.45 -20.87
C ARG A 360 -2.27 5.85 -21.30
N GLN A 361 -1.48 6.88 -21.05
CA GLN A 361 -1.81 8.24 -21.53
C GLN A 361 -1.82 8.31 -23.06
N ARG A 362 -0.90 7.61 -23.73
CA ARG A 362 -0.85 7.50 -25.21
C ARG A 362 -2.12 6.83 -25.76
N GLN A 363 -2.58 5.74 -25.12
CA GLN A 363 -3.84 5.05 -25.47
C GLN A 363 -5.06 5.97 -25.28
N LEU A 364 -5.20 6.62 -24.12
CA LEU A 364 -6.31 7.51 -23.81
C LEU A 364 -6.41 8.70 -24.79
N GLN A 365 -5.29 9.26 -25.23
CA GLN A 365 -5.30 10.31 -26.26
C GLN A 365 -5.73 9.78 -27.64
N ALA A 366 -5.29 8.58 -28.04
CA ALA A 366 -5.70 7.95 -29.29
C ALA A 366 -7.21 7.61 -29.31
N GLU A 367 -7.78 7.21 -28.17
CA GLU A 367 -9.22 6.98 -28.00
C GLU A 367 -10.01 8.29 -28.06
N LYS A 368 -9.55 9.35 -27.38
CA LYS A 368 -10.17 10.69 -27.45
C LYS A 368 -10.27 11.21 -28.88
N ARG A 369 -9.22 11.04 -29.69
CA ARG A 369 -9.22 11.41 -31.13
C ARG A 369 -10.23 10.62 -31.98
N ARG A 370 -10.62 9.42 -31.57
CA ARG A 370 -11.65 8.59 -32.22
C ARG A 370 -13.07 8.87 -31.70
N SER A 371 -13.21 9.48 -30.53
CA SER A 371 -14.49 9.83 -29.92
C SER A 371 -15.06 11.15 -30.44
N LYS A 372 -16.36 11.18 -30.75
CA LYS A 372 -17.10 12.42 -31.06
C LYS A 372 -17.61 13.17 -29.82
N ARG A 373 -17.36 12.69 -28.60
CA ARG A 373 -17.74 13.35 -27.35
C ARG A 373 -16.52 14.04 -26.72
N ARG A 374 -16.55 15.37 -26.65
CA ARG A 374 -15.54 16.21 -25.97
C ARG A 374 -15.88 16.48 -24.50
N ASP A 375 -17.08 16.12 -24.05
CA ASP A 375 -17.70 16.67 -22.84
C ASP A 375 -17.44 15.83 -21.57
N GLN A 376 -16.21 15.33 -21.39
CA GLN A 376 -15.77 14.74 -20.12
C GLN A 376 -14.79 15.67 -19.41
N LEU A 377 -15.05 15.93 -18.13
CA LEU A 377 -14.28 16.86 -17.31
C LEU A 377 -12.88 16.29 -17.04
N GLU A 378 -11.88 16.81 -17.74
CA GLU A 378 -10.51 16.30 -17.66
C GLU A 378 -9.81 16.73 -16.37
N GLN A 379 -8.93 15.89 -15.83
CA GLN A 379 -7.80 16.41 -15.06
C GLN A 379 -6.81 17.04 -16.07
N PRO A 380 -6.36 18.29 -15.85
CA PRO A 380 -5.44 18.95 -16.77
C PRO A 380 -4.08 18.27 -16.74
N TRP A 381 -3.66 17.66 -17.86
CA TRP A 381 -2.32 17.10 -17.99
C TRP A 381 -1.34 18.27 -18.22
N PRO A 382 -0.29 18.46 -17.40
CA PRO A 382 0.51 19.70 -17.44
C PRO A 382 1.47 19.78 -18.63
N TYR A 383 1.59 18.71 -19.43
CA TYR A 383 2.52 18.60 -20.54
C TYR A 383 1.86 18.93 -21.89
N ARG A 384 2.55 19.74 -22.71
CA ARG A 384 2.12 20.15 -24.06
C ARG A 384 1.73 19.00 -24.98
N ASN A 385 2.48 17.91 -24.93
CA ASN A 385 2.39 16.73 -25.78
C ASN A 385 3.13 15.54 -25.13
N GLN A 386 3.10 14.37 -25.78
CA GLN A 386 3.74 13.13 -25.30
C GLN A 386 5.26 13.24 -25.13
N ARG A 387 5.97 13.95 -26.02
CA ARG A 387 7.44 14.13 -25.96
C ARG A 387 7.85 15.01 -24.78
N HIS A 388 7.11 16.10 -24.55
CA HIS A 388 7.31 16.97 -23.39
C HIS A 388 7.03 16.20 -22.08
N ALA A 389 5.99 15.35 -22.04
CA ALA A 389 5.73 14.48 -20.90
C ALA A 389 6.88 13.49 -20.64
N LEU A 390 7.33 12.77 -21.69
CA LEU A 390 8.43 11.82 -21.64
C LEU A 390 9.68 12.44 -20.99
N TRP A 391 10.19 13.54 -21.56
CA TRP A 391 11.43 14.15 -21.10
C TRP A 391 11.30 14.84 -19.74
N SER A 392 10.14 15.40 -19.39
CA SER A 392 9.90 15.98 -18.06
C SER A 392 9.86 14.94 -16.94
N LEU A 393 9.34 13.73 -17.24
CA LEU A 393 9.23 12.63 -16.29
C LEU A 393 10.56 11.88 -16.15
N PHE A 394 11.30 11.67 -17.25
CA PHE A 394 12.66 11.12 -17.16
C PHE A 394 13.66 12.10 -16.53
N LEU A 395 13.53 13.42 -16.74
CA LEU A 395 14.35 14.39 -16.03
C LEU A 395 14.14 14.34 -14.51
N GLN A 396 12.91 14.16 -14.04
CA GLN A 396 12.61 13.93 -12.62
C GLN A 396 13.27 12.64 -12.09
N ALA A 397 13.25 11.56 -12.86
CA ALA A 397 14.00 10.33 -12.52
C ALA A 397 15.51 10.60 -12.45
N ALA A 398 16.07 11.36 -13.39
CA ALA A 398 17.48 11.73 -13.41
C ALA A 398 17.88 12.62 -12.23
N GLN A 399 17.00 13.53 -11.79
CA GLN A 399 17.17 14.34 -10.57
C GLN A 399 17.18 13.45 -9.31
N GLY A 400 16.30 12.46 -9.22
CA GLY A 400 16.34 11.45 -8.17
C GLY A 400 17.64 10.64 -8.17
N LEU A 401 18.12 10.21 -9.34
CA LEU A 401 19.38 9.48 -9.48
C LEU A 401 20.59 10.37 -9.12
N LYS A 402 20.52 11.67 -9.45
CA LYS A 402 21.55 12.65 -9.11
C LYS A 402 21.70 12.81 -7.60
N TYR A 403 20.60 12.93 -6.87
CA TYR A 403 20.61 12.97 -5.41
C TYR A 403 21.29 11.72 -4.79
N LEU A 404 21.00 10.52 -5.32
CA LEU A 404 21.67 9.29 -4.89
C LEU A 404 23.19 9.34 -5.19
N HIS A 405 23.58 9.69 -6.42
CA HIS A 405 24.97 9.64 -6.89
C HIS A 405 25.85 10.76 -6.34
N GLU A 406 25.36 11.99 -6.32
CA GLU A 406 26.13 13.19 -5.98
C GLU A 406 26.03 13.55 -4.51
N ASP A 407 24.83 13.52 -3.90
CA ASP A 407 24.67 13.97 -2.51
C ASP A 407 24.92 12.83 -1.51
N LEU A 408 24.42 11.63 -1.79
CA LEU A 408 24.53 10.46 -0.89
C LEU A 408 25.68 9.49 -1.24
N LYS A 409 26.30 9.63 -2.42
CA LYS A 409 27.32 8.70 -2.97
C LYS A 409 26.85 7.23 -3.03
N LEU A 410 25.55 7.02 -3.21
CA LEU A 410 24.88 5.72 -3.25
C LEU A 410 24.59 5.30 -4.70
N VAL A 411 24.91 4.04 -5.03
CA VAL A 411 24.59 3.41 -6.31
C VAL A 411 23.20 2.76 -6.20
N HIS A 412 22.31 3.02 -7.14
CA HIS A 412 20.96 2.46 -7.14
C HIS A 412 20.99 0.93 -7.31
N GLY A 413 21.78 0.42 -8.25
CA GLY A 413 22.09 -1.00 -8.43
C GLY A 413 20.91 -1.93 -8.78
N ASN A 414 19.75 -1.34 -9.04
CA ASN A 414 18.46 -2.00 -9.27
C ASN A 414 17.52 -1.12 -10.11
N LEU A 415 18.09 -0.25 -10.96
CA LEU A 415 17.31 0.69 -11.75
C LEU A 415 16.70 -0.05 -12.96
N LYS A 416 15.38 0.05 -13.10
CA LYS A 416 14.59 -0.54 -14.18
C LYS A 416 13.22 0.14 -14.25
N SER A 417 12.48 -0.10 -15.33
CA SER A 417 11.17 0.52 -15.58
C SER A 417 10.13 0.35 -14.46
N ASP A 418 10.09 -0.81 -13.78
CA ASP A 418 9.22 -1.04 -12.62
C ASP A 418 9.54 -0.11 -11.44
N ASN A 419 10.81 0.27 -11.30
CA ASN A 419 11.36 0.97 -10.14
C ASN A 419 11.39 2.50 -10.34
N ILE A 420 10.83 2.99 -11.47
CA ILE A 420 10.57 4.40 -11.74
C ILE A 420 9.06 4.61 -11.67
N LEU A 421 8.56 5.03 -10.50
CA LEU A 421 7.13 5.10 -10.20
C LEU A 421 6.56 6.51 -10.36
N VAL A 422 5.25 6.60 -10.64
CA VAL A 422 4.50 7.87 -10.77
C VAL A 422 3.49 8.02 -9.64
N THR A 423 3.55 9.15 -8.94
CA THR A 423 2.64 9.50 -7.83
C THR A 423 1.27 9.97 -8.33
N ALA A 424 0.29 10.09 -7.43
CA ALA A 424 -1.09 10.46 -7.78
C ALA A 424 -1.23 11.82 -8.50
N ASP A 425 -0.36 12.76 -8.13
CA ASP A 425 -0.19 14.12 -8.69
C ASP A 425 0.71 14.17 -9.94
N GLY A 426 1.31 13.05 -10.35
CA GLY A 426 2.03 12.94 -11.62
C GLY A 426 3.55 13.22 -11.56
N HIS A 427 4.14 13.26 -10.36
CA HIS A 427 5.58 13.33 -10.17
C HIS A 427 6.24 11.94 -10.26
N VAL A 428 7.53 11.90 -10.63
CA VAL A 428 8.31 10.65 -10.70
C VAL A 428 9.17 10.46 -9.47
N LYS A 429 9.18 9.23 -8.95
CA LYS A 429 9.98 8.81 -7.79
C LYS A 429 10.69 7.48 -8.05
N LEU A 430 11.98 7.41 -7.71
CA LEU A 430 12.78 6.17 -7.74
C LEU A 430 12.53 5.33 -6.48
N THR A 431 12.53 4.00 -6.62
CA THR A 431 12.35 3.03 -5.52
C THR A 431 13.35 1.87 -5.61
N ASP A 432 13.40 1.02 -4.58
CA ASP A 432 14.07 -0.28 -4.57
C ASP A 432 15.59 -0.25 -4.81
N PHE A 433 16.24 0.90 -4.59
CA PHE A 433 17.70 1.01 -4.61
C PHE A 433 18.35 0.21 -3.49
N GLY A 434 19.57 -0.28 -3.74
CA GLY A 434 20.26 -1.25 -2.87
C GLY A 434 19.71 -2.68 -2.95
N LEU A 435 18.38 -2.85 -3.06
CA LEU A 435 17.70 -4.14 -2.99
C LEU A 435 18.05 -5.12 -4.14
N GLY A 436 18.64 -4.65 -5.24
CA GLY A 436 18.93 -5.47 -6.42
C GLY A 436 19.85 -6.68 -6.17
N MET A 437 20.71 -6.63 -5.14
CA MET A 437 21.50 -7.81 -4.74
C MET A 437 20.66 -8.83 -3.94
N LEU A 438 19.70 -8.36 -3.13
CA LEU A 438 18.75 -9.21 -2.42
C LEU A 438 17.77 -9.88 -3.40
N ALA A 439 17.37 -9.16 -4.46
CA ALA A 439 16.57 -9.69 -5.55
C ALA A 439 17.26 -10.88 -6.23
N LEU A 440 18.52 -10.73 -6.63
CA LEU A 440 19.30 -11.79 -7.26
C LEU A 440 19.55 -12.99 -6.33
N GLN A 441 19.79 -12.76 -5.02
CA GLN A 441 19.88 -13.84 -4.02
C GLN A 441 18.57 -14.62 -3.89
N ASN A 442 17.43 -13.94 -3.86
CA ASN A 442 16.11 -14.57 -3.79
C ASN A 442 15.76 -15.35 -5.08
N GLN A 443 16.08 -14.79 -6.25
CA GLN A 443 15.85 -15.44 -7.55
C GLN A 443 16.72 -16.69 -7.72
N ALA A 444 18.00 -16.66 -7.29
CA ALA A 444 18.91 -17.81 -7.32
C ALA A 444 18.40 -19.07 -6.59
N VAL A 445 17.47 -18.89 -5.64
CA VAL A 445 16.86 -19.98 -4.85
C VAL A 445 15.50 -20.42 -5.40
N GLN A 446 14.84 -19.59 -6.22
CA GLN A 446 13.46 -19.79 -6.67
C GLN A 446 13.32 -20.16 -8.16
N ASP A 447 14.23 -19.71 -9.01
CA ASP A 447 14.18 -19.92 -10.47
C ASP A 447 15.60 -20.24 -11.04
N LYS A 448 15.64 -20.67 -12.30
CA LYS A 448 16.84 -20.77 -13.14
C LYS A 448 17.02 -19.55 -14.05
N LYS A 449 15.97 -18.75 -14.30
CA LYS A 449 16.05 -17.46 -14.99
C LYS A 449 16.35 -16.33 -14.00
N PHE A 450 17.20 -15.39 -14.38
CA PHE A 450 17.49 -14.18 -13.61
C PHE A 450 17.03 -12.92 -14.37
N HIS A 451 15.74 -12.59 -14.25
CA HIS A 451 15.14 -11.46 -14.96
C HIS A 451 15.80 -10.11 -14.61
N GLU A 452 16.41 -9.98 -13.41
CA GLU A 452 17.14 -8.77 -12.99
C GLU A 452 18.50 -8.59 -13.68
N LEU A 453 18.99 -9.56 -14.46
CA LEU A 453 20.25 -9.41 -15.21
C LEU A 453 20.08 -8.66 -16.54
N GLY A 454 18.92 -8.76 -17.20
CA GLY A 454 18.67 -8.05 -18.46
C GLY A 454 18.63 -6.53 -18.32
N TRP A 455 18.34 -6.03 -17.12
CA TRP A 455 18.43 -4.61 -16.76
C TRP A 455 19.85 -4.15 -16.41
N ARG A 456 20.81 -5.06 -16.22
CA ARG A 456 22.18 -4.75 -15.76
C ARG A 456 23.17 -4.70 -16.92
N ALA A 457 24.08 -3.73 -16.85
CA ALA A 457 25.20 -3.61 -17.78
C ALA A 457 25.98 -4.94 -17.92
N PRO A 458 26.43 -5.35 -19.12
CA PRO A 458 27.04 -6.67 -19.36
C PRO A 458 28.22 -6.99 -18.43
N ASN A 459 29.03 -5.98 -18.12
CA ASN A 459 30.17 -6.01 -17.19
C ASN A 459 29.79 -6.21 -15.70
N CYS A 460 28.52 -6.48 -15.39
CA CYS A 460 28.03 -6.90 -14.07
C CYS A 460 27.76 -8.40 -13.96
N TRP A 461 27.62 -9.13 -15.09
CA TRP A 461 27.15 -10.52 -15.11
C TRP A 461 27.93 -11.47 -16.04
N GLN A 462 28.98 -11.00 -16.73
CA GLN A 462 29.86 -11.82 -17.57
C GLN A 462 30.39 -13.09 -16.89
N ASP A 463 30.73 -13.04 -15.59
CA ASP A 463 30.83 -14.24 -14.77
C ASP A 463 29.57 -14.40 -13.91
N LYS A 464 28.67 -15.30 -14.33
CA LYS A 464 27.44 -15.63 -13.61
C LYS A 464 27.68 -16.28 -12.24
N LYS A 465 28.92 -16.64 -11.89
CA LYS A 465 29.32 -17.14 -10.56
C LYS A 465 29.80 -16.01 -9.62
N LEU A 466 30.19 -14.86 -10.16
CA LEU A 466 30.76 -13.73 -9.43
C LEU A 466 30.11 -12.41 -9.84
N LEU A 467 28.83 -12.26 -9.49
CA LEU A 467 28.05 -11.04 -9.71
C LEU A 467 28.73 -9.84 -9.03
N ARG A 468 29.21 -8.90 -9.84
CA ARG A 468 29.87 -7.68 -9.35
C ARG A 468 28.84 -6.73 -8.74
N ARG A 469 29.21 -6.03 -7.65
CA ARG A 469 28.44 -4.87 -7.17
C ARG A 469 28.39 -3.79 -8.28
N PRO A 470 27.21 -3.27 -8.65
CA PRO A 470 27.09 -2.16 -9.60
C PRO A 470 27.88 -0.91 -9.16
N SER A 471 28.21 -0.07 -10.14
CA SER A 471 28.79 1.27 -9.96
C SER A 471 27.84 2.35 -10.51
N PHE A 472 28.10 3.61 -10.23
CA PHE A 472 27.33 4.75 -10.78
C PHE A 472 27.15 4.65 -12.30
N GLN A 473 28.18 4.23 -13.05
CA GLN A 473 28.11 4.08 -14.51
C GLN A 473 27.28 2.88 -14.98
N ASP A 474 27.02 1.90 -14.10
CA ASP A 474 26.11 0.80 -14.42
C ASP A 474 24.65 1.22 -14.21
N ASP A 475 24.37 2.15 -13.29
CA ASP A 475 23.06 2.80 -13.22
C ASP A 475 22.77 3.65 -14.47
N ILE A 476 23.77 4.32 -15.07
CA ILE A 476 23.57 5.07 -16.34
C ILE A 476 23.11 4.15 -17.47
N TYR A 477 23.76 2.99 -17.63
CA TYR A 477 23.34 1.97 -18.59
C TYR A 477 21.89 1.52 -18.32
N SER A 478 21.59 1.17 -17.05
CA SER A 478 20.25 0.74 -16.64
C SER A 478 19.19 1.84 -16.82
N PHE A 479 19.54 3.11 -16.64
CA PHE A 479 18.67 4.25 -16.92
C PHE A 479 18.43 4.42 -18.42
N GLY A 480 19.46 4.19 -19.25
CA GLY A 480 19.33 4.15 -20.71
C GLY A 480 18.32 3.09 -21.17
N LEU A 481 18.35 1.89 -20.58
CA LEU A 481 17.31 0.87 -20.82
C LEU A 481 15.91 1.35 -20.44
N CYS A 482 15.74 2.06 -19.31
CA CYS A 482 14.44 2.60 -18.92
C CYS A 482 13.88 3.61 -19.92
N VAL A 483 14.73 4.47 -20.49
CA VAL A 483 14.34 5.42 -21.54
C VAL A 483 14.00 4.68 -22.85
N LEU A 484 14.83 3.70 -23.23
CA LEU A 484 14.64 2.85 -24.41
C LEU A 484 13.30 2.10 -24.38
N ASP A 485 12.87 1.64 -23.21
CA ASP A 485 11.60 0.94 -22.98
C ASP A 485 10.37 1.78 -23.41
N VAL A 486 10.43 3.10 -23.31
CA VAL A 486 9.34 4.01 -23.76
C VAL A 486 9.54 4.51 -25.19
N LEU A 487 10.80 4.62 -25.64
CA LEU A 487 11.16 4.99 -27.02
C LEU A 487 10.80 3.88 -28.02
N VAL A 488 10.90 2.60 -27.63
CA VAL A 488 10.65 1.44 -28.52
C VAL A 488 9.53 0.55 -27.98
N PRO A 489 8.25 0.97 -28.09
CA PRO A 489 7.10 0.22 -27.57
C PRO A 489 6.96 -1.21 -28.12
N THR A 490 7.53 -1.50 -29.28
CA THR A 490 7.52 -2.81 -29.95
C THR A 490 8.52 -3.82 -29.35
N ARG A 491 9.44 -3.36 -28.50
CA ARG A 491 10.37 -4.18 -27.72
C ARG A 491 10.21 -3.95 -26.21
N SER A 492 9.15 -3.28 -25.78
CA SER A 492 8.99 -2.83 -24.40
C SER A 492 8.76 -3.98 -23.42
N SER A 493 9.24 -3.82 -22.17
CA SER A 493 9.13 -4.77 -21.07
C SER A 493 7.68 -5.14 -20.70
N ILE A 494 6.72 -4.25 -21.01
CA ILE A 494 5.29 -4.47 -20.76
C ILE A 494 4.55 -5.17 -21.92
N VAL A 495 5.26 -5.54 -22.99
CA VAL A 495 4.69 -6.35 -24.10
C VAL A 495 4.62 -7.82 -23.66
N PRO A 496 3.46 -8.50 -23.79
CA PRO A 496 3.37 -9.94 -23.49
C PRO A 496 4.32 -10.77 -24.35
N GLU A 497 5.05 -11.71 -23.73
CA GLU A 497 6.09 -12.56 -24.34
C GLU A 497 5.59 -13.23 -25.65
N ASP A 498 5.98 -12.67 -26.81
CA ASP A 498 5.48 -13.12 -28.11
C ASP A 498 6.12 -14.46 -28.55
N LYS A 499 5.34 -15.27 -29.25
CA LYS A 499 5.74 -16.61 -29.75
C LYS A 499 6.86 -16.57 -30.80
N LYS A 500 7.36 -15.37 -31.16
CA LYS A 500 8.34 -15.12 -32.22
C LYS A 500 9.80 -14.93 -31.75
N LYS A 501 10.13 -15.29 -30.51
CA LYS A 501 11.52 -15.29 -29.96
C LYS A 501 12.26 -13.94 -29.92
N LEU A 502 11.60 -12.81 -30.19
CA LEU A 502 12.25 -11.50 -30.07
C LEU A 502 12.51 -11.19 -28.59
N LYS A 503 13.73 -10.72 -28.28
CA LYS A 503 14.10 -10.20 -26.96
C LYS A 503 13.49 -8.80 -26.76
N HIS A 504 13.04 -8.53 -25.55
CA HIS A 504 12.46 -7.26 -25.09
C HIS A 504 13.44 -6.55 -24.14
N VAL A 505 13.23 -5.26 -23.89
CA VAL A 505 14.01 -4.49 -22.91
C VAL A 505 13.85 -5.13 -21.54
N GLY A 506 14.97 -5.50 -20.90
CA GLY A 506 14.98 -6.23 -19.64
C GLY A 506 15.09 -7.75 -19.76
N ASP A 507 15.05 -8.33 -20.97
CA ASP A 507 15.42 -9.74 -21.18
C ASP A 507 16.94 -9.95 -20.99
N GLU A 508 17.32 -11.10 -20.44
CA GLU A 508 18.72 -11.54 -20.43
C GLU A 508 19.25 -11.61 -21.87
N GLU A 509 20.47 -11.12 -22.13
CA GLU A 509 21.08 -11.02 -23.47
C GLU A 509 20.38 -10.04 -24.45
N PHE A 510 19.52 -9.14 -23.99
CA PHE A 510 19.05 -8.01 -24.81
C PHE A 510 20.19 -7.00 -25.06
N ASP A 511 20.41 -6.63 -26.33
CA ASP A 511 21.39 -5.62 -26.73
C ASP A 511 20.69 -4.30 -27.11
N PRO A 512 20.82 -3.22 -26.32
CA PRO A 512 20.23 -1.92 -26.64
C PRO A 512 20.89 -1.21 -27.82
N LEU A 513 22.08 -1.66 -28.25
CA LEU A 513 22.82 -1.12 -29.39
C LEU A 513 22.66 -1.99 -30.65
N GLU A 514 21.80 -3.01 -30.61
CA GLU A 514 21.47 -3.80 -31.80
C GLU A 514 20.91 -2.87 -32.89
N LYS A 515 21.43 -2.97 -34.12
CA LYS A 515 21.02 -2.09 -35.21
C LYS A 515 19.50 -2.12 -35.46
N SER A 516 18.84 -3.28 -35.32
CA SER A 516 17.38 -3.39 -35.47
C SER A 516 16.56 -2.82 -34.30
N VAL A 517 17.21 -2.44 -33.20
CA VAL A 517 16.61 -1.72 -32.07
C VAL A 517 16.80 -0.22 -32.24
N LEU A 518 18.00 0.23 -32.60
CA LEU A 518 18.28 1.66 -32.84
C LEU A 518 17.51 2.20 -34.06
N GLU A 519 17.32 1.40 -35.11
CA GLU A 519 16.51 1.77 -36.29
C GLU A 519 15.00 1.96 -35.98
N LEU A 520 14.53 1.61 -34.78
CA LEU A 520 13.16 1.89 -34.32
C LEU A 520 13.03 3.26 -33.61
N ILE A 521 14.12 4.01 -33.48
CA ILE A 521 14.15 5.33 -32.82
C ILE A 521 14.36 6.40 -33.90
N TYR A 522 13.27 6.96 -34.40
CA TYR A 522 13.29 7.91 -35.54
C TYR A 522 14.11 9.20 -35.29
N ASP A 523 14.21 9.65 -34.04
CA ASP A 523 14.88 10.91 -33.69
C ASP A 523 16.37 10.69 -33.41
N GLU A 524 17.25 11.34 -34.17
CA GLU A 524 18.71 11.18 -34.04
C GLU A 524 19.21 11.55 -32.65
N THR A 525 18.61 12.58 -32.02
CA THR A 525 19.02 13.01 -30.69
C THR A 525 18.69 11.95 -29.64
N HIS A 526 17.56 11.27 -29.79
CA HIS A 526 17.11 10.23 -28.86
C HIS A 526 17.98 8.97 -28.97
N TRP A 527 18.24 8.43 -30.17
CA TRP A 527 19.05 7.20 -30.26
C TRP A 527 20.51 7.42 -29.89
N LYS A 528 21.05 8.62 -30.15
CA LYS A 528 22.41 9.00 -29.74
C LYS A 528 22.56 9.19 -28.24
N LEU A 529 21.49 9.57 -27.53
CA LEU A 529 21.45 9.53 -26.06
C LEU A 529 21.51 8.09 -25.55
N ILE A 530 20.76 7.16 -26.16
CA ILE A 530 20.82 5.73 -25.82
C ILE A 530 22.22 5.15 -26.12
N GLU A 531 22.81 5.46 -27.28
CA GLU A 531 24.17 5.04 -27.64
C GLU A 531 25.19 5.50 -26.59
N ASP A 532 25.19 6.79 -26.25
CA ASP A 532 26.13 7.36 -25.29
C ASP A 532 25.94 6.84 -23.85
N MET A 533 24.72 6.45 -23.45
CA MET A 533 24.43 5.87 -22.12
C MET A 533 24.71 4.36 -22.04
N CYS A 534 24.46 3.62 -23.12
CA CYS A 534 24.48 2.14 -23.12
C CYS A 534 25.80 1.52 -23.62
N LYS A 535 26.87 2.31 -23.82
CA LYS A 535 28.18 1.76 -24.25
C LYS A 535 28.67 0.64 -23.34
N SER A 536 29.26 -0.40 -23.92
CA SER A 536 29.66 -1.61 -23.19
C SER A 536 30.65 -1.34 -22.05
N LYS A 537 31.57 -0.40 -22.25
CA LYS A 537 32.58 0.05 -21.29
C LYS A 537 32.05 1.17 -20.37
N PRO A 538 32.14 1.03 -19.03
CA PRO A 538 31.71 2.08 -18.09
C PRO A 538 32.41 3.42 -18.27
N GLU A 539 33.67 3.43 -18.71
CA GLU A 539 34.48 4.64 -18.90
C GLU A 539 34.08 5.48 -20.12
N ASP A 540 33.44 4.86 -21.13
CA ASP A 540 32.99 5.54 -22.35
C ASP A 540 31.52 6.03 -22.26
N ARG A 541 30.81 5.74 -21.15
CA ARG A 541 29.41 6.11 -20.90
C ARG A 541 29.27 7.58 -20.50
N LEU A 542 28.16 8.19 -20.91
CA LEU A 542 27.80 9.57 -20.61
C LEU A 542 27.71 9.81 -19.09
N LYS A 543 28.16 10.98 -18.60
CA LYS A 543 28.00 11.33 -17.18
C LYS A 543 26.57 11.74 -16.90
N LEU A 544 26.09 11.55 -15.67
CA LEU A 544 24.73 11.91 -15.26
C LEU A 544 24.41 13.40 -15.47
N THR A 545 25.40 14.29 -15.27
CA THR A 545 25.30 15.72 -15.60
C THR A 545 24.93 15.95 -17.06
N ASP A 546 25.57 15.21 -17.95
CA ASP A 546 25.49 15.40 -19.40
C ASP A 546 24.24 14.70 -19.97
N VAL A 547 23.81 13.59 -19.34
CA VAL A 547 22.48 12.97 -19.52
C VAL A 547 21.38 13.98 -19.18
N ILE A 548 21.48 14.63 -18.02
CA ILE A 548 20.52 15.64 -17.56
C ILE A 548 20.45 16.79 -18.56
N SER A 549 21.58 17.40 -18.95
CA SER A 549 21.59 18.51 -19.91
C SER A 549 20.93 18.16 -21.25
N ARG A 550 21.21 16.97 -21.81
CA ARG A 550 20.53 16.51 -23.05
C ARG A 550 19.02 16.30 -22.85
N MET A 551 18.59 15.75 -21.71
CA MET A 551 17.17 15.60 -21.40
C MET A 551 16.47 16.96 -21.23
N GLU A 552 17.16 17.99 -20.73
CA GLU A 552 16.61 19.36 -20.65
C GLU A 552 16.48 20.01 -22.03
N GLU A 553 17.47 19.84 -22.92
CA GLU A 553 17.39 20.29 -24.32
C GLU A 553 16.21 19.62 -25.06
N MET A 554 16.03 18.30 -24.89
CA MET A 554 14.93 17.54 -25.48
C MET A 554 13.56 17.94 -24.89
N ARG A 555 13.47 18.17 -23.57
CA ARG A 555 12.27 18.69 -22.89
C ARG A 555 11.88 20.05 -23.48
N ASP A 556 12.83 20.96 -23.62
CA ASP A 556 12.57 22.34 -24.06
C ASP A 556 12.29 22.43 -25.56
N ALA A 557 12.86 21.54 -26.38
CA ALA A 557 12.47 21.37 -27.78
C ALA A 557 11.01 20.85 -27.87
N ALA A 558 10.69 19.76 -27.17
CA ALA A 558 9.36 19.16 -27.17
C ALA A 558 8.28 20.09 -26.61
N ALA A 559 8.60 20.95 -25.64
CA ALA A 559 7.69 21.96 -25.10
C ALA A 559 7.32 23.07 -26.09
N ARG A 560 8.09 23.25 -27.17
CA ARG A 560 7.84 24.22 -28.26
C ARG A 560 7.06 23.60 -29.44
N GLU A 561 6.97 22.28 -29.52
CA GLU A 561 6.16 21.59 -30.53
C GLU A 561 4.65 21.91 -30.39
N PRO A 562 3.85 21.82 -31.47
CA PRO A 562 2.39 21.90 -31.42
C PRO A 562 1.75 20.95 -30.41
N VAL A 563 0.59 21.31 -29.87
CA VAL A 563 -0.18 20.46 -28.93
C VAL A 563 -0.61 19.13 -29.56
N ASP A 564 -0.90 19.15 -30.87
CA ASP A 564 -1.26 17.96 -31.64
C ASP A 564 -0.06 17.24 -32.31
N SER A 565 1.20 17.66 -32.07
CA SER A 565 2.44 17.22 -32.80
C SER A 565 2.70 15.71 -32.85
N SER A 566 2.00 14.96 -32.02
CA SER A 566 1.82 13.50 -31.97
C SER A 566 1.43 12.76 -33.27
N ASP A 567 1.65 13.34 -34.45
CA ASP A 567 1.58 12.59 -35.71
C ASP A 567 2.83 11.70 -35.86
N CYS A 568 2.61 10.40 -35.69
CA CYS A 568 3.50 9.27 -35.98
C CYS A 568 4.84 9.14 -35.23
N CYS A 569 5.74 10.13 -35.22
CA CYS A 569 7.19 9.93 -34.99
C CYS A 569 7.65 9.70 -33.52
N MET A 570 7.13 8.61 -32.94
CA MET A 570 7.71 7.75 -31.89
C MET A 570 7.66 6.27 -32.36
N LEU A 571 7.57 6.08 -33.69
CA LEU A 571 7.54 4.86 -34.51
C LEU A 571 8.05 5.24 -35.91
#